data_AF-A0A9D2CJQ2-F1
#
_entry.id   AF-A0A9D2CJQ2-F1
#
_cell.length_a   1.000
_cell.length_b   1.000
_cell.length_c   1.000
_cell.angle_alpha   90.00
_cell.angle_beta   90.00
_cell.angle_gamma   90.00
#
_symmetry.space_group_name_H-M   'P 1'
#
loop_
_entity.id
_entity.type
_entity.pdbx_description
1 polymer ?
#
loop_
_entity_poly.entity_id
_entity_poly.type
_entity_poly.pdbx_seq_one_letter_code
_entity_poly.pdbx_strand_id
1 'polypeptide(L)'
;MNNALKKFYYRFYTPLPMAESEQEIETCHQQLIERLEKPERKLVLRIMDAQNLITEERSMDSFLCGFQLAWELAYELNHFETDRHPFPEEAERDV
;
A
#
# COMPACT_ATOMS: atom_id res chain seq x y z
N MET A 1 1.70 -9.79 -21.14
CA MET A 1 1.02 -9.05 -20.05
C MET A 1 1.98 -8.22 -19.18
N ASN A 2 3.15 -8.74 -18.78
CA ASN A 2 4.07 -8.05 -17.85
C ASN A 2 4.62 -6.68 -18.32
N ASN A 3 4.70 -6.44 -19.63
CA ASN A 3 5.29 -5.19 -20.15
C ASN A 3 4.34 -3.98 -20.07
N ALA A 4 3.03 -4.20 -20.06
CA ALA A 4 2.03 -3.12 -19.96
C ALA A 4 1.92 -2.59 -18.52
N LEU A 5 1.75 -3.50 -17.54
CA LEU A 5 1.69 -3.15 -16.12
C LEU A 5 2.96 -2.44 -15.65
N LYS A 6 4.14 -2.92 -16.09
CA LYS A 6 5.42 -2.29 -15.76
C LYS A 6 5.54 -0.87 -16.34
N LYS A 7 5.02 -0.64 -17.57
CA LYS A 7 4.96 0.70 -18.17
C LYS A 7 4.02 1.64 -17.41
N PHE A 8 2.87 1.15 -16.95
CA PHE A 8 1.97 1.96 -16.12
C PHE A 8 2.58 2.28 -14.76
N TYR A 9 3.22 1.30 -14.12
CA TYR A 9 3.94 1.52 -12.87
C TYR A 9 4.95 2.64 -13.01
N TYR A 10 5.88 2.57 -13.97
CA TYR A 10 6.88 3.64 -14.15
C TYR A 10 6.29 4.98 -14.61
N ARG A 11 5.11 4.99 -15.22
CA ARG A 11 4.44 6.23 -15.63
C ARG A 11 3.79 6.96 -14.46
N PHE A 12 3.25 6.23 -13.48
CA PHE A 12 2.48 6.79 -12.38
C PHE A 12 3.23 6.81 -11.04
N TYR A 13 4.25 5.96 -10.89
CA TYR A 13 5.07 5.93 -9.70
C TYR A 13 6.19 6.96 -9.81
N THR A 14 6.16 7.94 -8.91
CA THR A 14 7.32 8.79 -8.64
C THR A 14 7.97 8.28 -7.36
N PRO A 15 9.24 7.82 -7.40
CA PRO A 15 9.95 7.42 -6.20
C PRO A 15 9.95 8.54 -5.17
N LEU A 16 9.75 8.18 -3.89
CA LEU A 16 9.89 9.12 -2.80
C LEU A 16 11.36 9.60 -2.73
N PRO A 17 11.61 10.89 -2.46
CA PRO A 17 12.97 11.38 -2.26
C PRO A 17 13.52 10.82 -0.93
N MET A 18 14.25 9.71 -1.00
CA MET A 18 14.81 9.01 0.18
C MET A 18 16.31 9.24 0.37
N ALA A 19 16.96 10.02 -0.51
CA ALA A 19 18.41 10.17 -0.54
C ALA A 19 19.01 10.68 0.80
N GLU A 20 18.31 11.59 1.48
CA GLU A 20 18.75 12.09 2.80
C GLU A 20 18.70 10.99 3.86
N SER A 21 17.60 10.23 3.92
CA SER A 21 17.45 9.11 4.85
C SER A 21 18.43 7.97 4.56
N GLU A 22 18.68 7.67 3.28
CA GLU A 22 19.71 6.69 2.88
C GLU A 22 21.10 7.12 3.38
N GLN A 23 21.45 8.40 3.19
CA GLN A 23 22.72 8.94 3.68
C GLN A 23 22.82 8.93 5.21
N GLU A 24 21.71 9.20 5.91
CA GLU A 24 21.65 9.14 7.37
C GLU A 24 21.86 7.70 7.87
N ILE A 25 21.25 6.70 7.23
CA ILE A 25 21.44 5.28 7.55
C ILE A 25 22.92 4.89 7.40
N GLU A 26 23.57 5.28 6.31
CA GLU A 26 24.99 5.00 6.10
C GLU A 26 25.87 5.64 7.18
N THR A 27 25.59 6.90 7.50
CA THR A 27 26.34 7.66 8.52
C THR A 27 26.16 7.04 9.90
N CYS A 28 24.95 6.66 10.27
CA CYS A 28 24.64 5.97 11.52
C CYS A 28 25.30 4.58 11.57
N HIS A 29 25.30 3.85 10.46
CA HIS A 29 25.93 2.54 10.38
C HIS A 29 27.46 2.62 10.61
N GLN A 30 28.13 3.62 10.04
CA GLN A 30 29.56 3.87 10.30
C GLN A 30 29.81 4.17 11.79
N GLN A 31 29.01 5.04 12.40
CA GLN A 31 29.12 5.33 13.84
C GLN A 31 28.89 4.10 14.72
N LEU A 32 27.97 3.19 14.34
CA LEU A 32 27.76 1.94 15.06
C LEU A 32 28.99 1.02 14.99
N ILE A 33 29.66 0.95 13.82
CA ILE A 33 30.90 0.18 13.67
C ILE A 33 32.00 0.71 14.58
N GLU A 34 32.13 2.02 14.71
CA GLU A 34 33.17 2.67 15.51
C GLU A 34 32.93 2.55 17.02
N ARG A 35 31.66 2.62 17.47
CA ARG A 35 31.32 2.69 18.90
C ARG A 35 30.98 1.37 19.56
N LEU A 36 30.59 0.35 18.78
CA LEU A 36 30.07 -0.91 19.32
C LEU A 36 30.84 -2.13 18.82
N GLU A 37 31.00 -3.13 19.69
CA GLU A 37 31.53 -4.42 19.28
C GLU A 37 30.50 -5.20 18.44
N LYS A 38 30.92 -6.35 17.90
CA LYS A 38 30.06 -7.16 17.03
C LYS A 38 28.75 -7.65 17.69
N PRO A 39 28.73 -8.11 18.96
CA PRO A 39 27.49 -8.64 19.54
C PRO A 39 26.43 -7.55 19.72
N GLU A 40 26.79 -6.35 20.17
CA GLU A 40 25.87 -5.22 20.35
C GLU A 40 25.32 -4.73 19.02
N ARG A 41 26.16 -4.62 17.98
CA ARG A 41 25.70 -4.27 16.62
C ARG A 41 24.67 -5.25 16.11
N LYS A 42 24.85 -6.55 16.35
CA LYS A 42 23.88 -7.57 15.97
C LYS A 42 22.55 -7.39 16.69
N LEU A 43 22.56 -6.97 17.96
CA LEU A 43 21.33 -6.67 18.69
C LEU A 43 20.60 -5.45 18.12
N VAL A 44 21.32 -4.36 17.81
CA VAL A 44 20.74 -3.16 17.18
C VAL A 44 20.08 -3.50 15.84
N LEU A 45 20.78 -4.25 14.98
CA LEU A 45 20.24 -4.67 13.68
C LEU A 45 18.99 -5.54 13.85
N ARG A 46 18.95 -6.46 14.82
CA ARG A 46 17.76 -7.27 15.09
C ARG A 46 16.57 -6.45 15.60
N ILE A 47 16.82 -5.37 16.36
CA ILE A 47 15.76 -4.44 16.77
C ILE A 47 15.20 -3.70 15.55
N MET A 48 16.07 -3.21 14.67
CA MET A 48 15.67 -2.55 13.42
C MET A 48 14.85 -3.49 12.54
N ASP A 49 15.31 -4.74 12.35
CA ASP A 49 14.57 -5.75 11.58
C ASP A 49 13.17 -6.00 12.17
N ALA A 50 13.06 -6.13 13.50
CA ALA A 50 11.77 -6.35 14.16
C ALA A 50 10.85 -5.13 14.05
N GLN A 51 11.39 -3.91 14.17
CA GLN A 51 10.61 -2.68 13.99
C GLN A 51 10.11 -2.52 12.55
N ASN A 52 10.94 -2.86 11.56
CA ASN A 52 10.56 -2.85 10.16
C ASN A 52 9.44 -3.84 9.89
N LEU A 53 9.55 -5.08 10.39
CA LEU A 53 8.51 -6.09 10.25
C LEU A 53 7.18 -5.63 10.85
N ILE A 54 7.18 -5.10 12.08
CA ILE A 54 5.97 -4.56 12.72
C ILE A 54 5.34 -3.44 11.88
N THR A 55 6.17 -2.56 11.32
CA THR A 55 5.69 -1.44 10.49
C THR A 55 5.08 -1.94 9.18
N GLU A 56 5.71 -2.92 8.54
CA GLU A 56 5.22 -3.53 7.31
C GLU A 56 3.90 -4.26 7.54
N GLU A 57 3.81 -5.11 8.58
CA GLU A 57 2.58 -5.84 8.93
C GLU A 57 1.43 -4.87 9.23
N ARG A 58 1.68 -3.83 10.02
CA ARG A 58 0.66 -2.79 10.32
C ARG A 58 0.23 -2.02 9.08
N SER A 59 1.17 -1.68 8.20
CA SER A 59 0.86 -0.98 6.95
C SER A 59 0.02 -1.84 6.04
N MET A 60 0.32 -3.14 5.95
CA MET A 60 -0.43 -4.09 5.14
C MET A 60 -1.85 -4.29 5.69
N ASP A 61 -1.97 -4.50 7.00
CA ASP A 61 -3.25 -4.66 7.69
C ASP A 61 -4.16 -3.43 7.47
N SER A 62 -3.62 -2.23 7.69
CA SER A 62 -4.35 -0.99 7.45
C SER A 62 -4.76 -0.81 5.99
N PHE A 63 -3.88 -1.16 5.05
CA PHE A 63 -4.20 -1.12 3.62
C PHE A 63 -5.34 -2.09 3.28
N LEU A 64 -5.31 -3.33 3.77
CA LEU A 64 -6.34 -4.32 3.51
C LEU A 64 -7.69 -3.88 4.06
N CYS A 65 -7.74 -3.34 5.27
CA CYS A 65 -8.97 -2.77 5.83
C CYS A 65 -9.51 -1.61 4.98
N GLY A 66 -8.63 -0.68 4.58
CA GLY A 66 -9.02 0.45 3.72
C GLY A 66 -9.51 0.00 2.34
N PHE A 67 -8.85 -1.01 1.76
CA PHE A 67 -9.24 -1.60 0.49
C PHE A 67 -10.59 -2.31 0.59
N GLN A 68 -10.82 -3.11 1.63
CA GLN A 68 -12.10 -3.77 1.87
C GLN A 68 -13.23 -2.73 1.98
N LEU A 69 -13.02 -1.67 2.76
CA LEU A 69 -14.01 -0.60 2.88
C LEU A 69 -14.29 0.09 1.54
N ALA A 70 -13.25 0.43 0.77
CA ALA A 70 -13.41 1.04 -0.54
C ALA A 70 -14.16 0.11 -1.51
N TRP A 71 -13.90 -1.20 -1.43
CA TRP A 71 -14.58 -2.22 -2.22
C TRP A 71 -16.06 -2.34 -1.86
N GLU A 72 -16.40 -2.39 -0.56
CA GLU A 72 -17.78 -2.41 -0.08
C GLU A 72 -18.55 -1.17 -0.52
N LEU A 73 -17.96 0.02 -0.39
CA LEU A 73 -18.56 1.27 -0.86
C LEU A 73 -18.79 1.27 -2.38
N ALA A 74 -17.82 0.77 -3.16
CA ALA A 74 -17.97 0.66 -4.61
C ALA A 74 -19.09 -0.32 -4.98
N TYR A 75 -19.20 -1.45 -4.26
CA TYR A 75 -20.28 -2.41 -4.45
C TYR A 75 -21.64 -1.78 -4.15
N GLU A 76 -21.77 -1.09 -3.01
CA GLU A 76 -23.01 -0.38 -2.64
C GLU A 76 -23.42 0.63 -3.71
N LEU A 77 -22.49 1.49 -4.17
CA LEU A 77 -22.78 2.47 -5.22
C LEU A 77 -23.28 1.84 -6.52
N ASN A 78 -22.67 0.74 -6.98
CA ASN A 78 -23.13 0.02 -8.17
C ASN A 78 -24.53 -0.59 -7.99
N HIS A 79 -24.88 -1.04 -6.77
CA HIS A 79 -26.22 -1.54 -6.47
C HIS A 79 -27.26 -0.42 -6.41
N PHE A 80 -26.92 0.73 -5.82
CA PHE A 80 -27.78 1.93 -5.84
C PHE A 80 -28.08 2.44 -7.25
N GLU A 81 -27.13 2.33 -8.19
CA GLU A 81 -27.36 2.67 -9.60
C GLU A 81 -28.30 1.65 -10.29
N THR A 82 -28.20 0.37 -9.92
CA THR A 82 -29.05 -0.70 -10.45
C THR A 82 -30.51 -0.56 -9.96
N ASP A 83 -30.73 -0.21 -8.69
CA ASP A 83 -32.07 -0.05 -8.10
C ASP A 83 -32.79 1.24 -8.54
N ARG A 84 -32.08 2.22 -9.12
CA ARG A 84 -32.67 3.44 -9.71
C ARG A 84 -33.19 3.24 -11.13
N HIS A 85 -32.89 2.10 -11.77
CA HIS A 85 -33.38 1.76 -13.11
C HIS A 85 -34.35 0.56 -13.09
N PRO A 86 -35.50 0.60 -12.40
CA PRO A 86 -36.64 -0.18 -12.85
C PRO A 86 -37.13 0.51 -14.11
N PHE A 87 -36.77 -0.04 -15.28
CA PHE A 87 -37.44 0.32 -16.53
C PHE A 87 -38.96 0.26 -16.30
N PRO A 88 -39.75 1.26 -16.72
CA PRO A 88 -41.19 1.11 -16.72
C PRO A 88 -41.51 -0.07 -17.62
N GLU A 89 -42.24 -1.07 -17.12
CA GLU A 89 -42.91 -2.04 -17.98
C GLU A 89 -43.70 -1.26 -19.02
N GLU A 90 -43.25 -1.32 -20.29
CA GLU A 90 -44.04 -0.88 -21.42
C GLU A 90 -45.28 -1.77 -21.45
N ALA A 91 -46.35 -1.28 -20.82
CA ALA A 91 -47.67 -1.85 -20.97
C ALA A 91 -48.02 -1.76 -22.46
N GLU A 92 -47.89 -2.89 -23.15
CA GLU A 92 -48.45 -3.13 -24.48
C GLU A 92 -49.94 -2.73 -24.44
N ARG A 93 -50.22 -1.54 -24.98
CA ARG A 93 -51.57 -1.12 -25.35
C ARG A 93 -51.85 -1.72 -26.71
N ASP A 94 -52.39 -2.93 -26.73
CA ASP A 94 -53.07 -3.45 -27.91
C ASP A 94 -54.54 -3.01 -27.91
N VAL A 95 -54.91 -2.44 -29.06
CA VAL A 95 -56.22 -1.96 -29.52
C VAL A 95 -57.09 -3.11 -29.97
#